data_AF-A0A498SKU5-F1
#
_entry.id   AF-A0A498SKU5-F1
#
_cell.length_a   1.000
_cell.length_b   1.000
_cell.length_c   1.000
_cell.angle_alpha   90.00
_cell.angle_beta   90.00
_cell.angle_gamma   90.00
#
_symmetry.space_group_name_H-M   'P 1'
#
loop_
_entity.id
_entity.type
_entity.pdbx_description
1 polymer ?
#
loop_
_entity_poly.entity_id
_entity_poly.type
_entity_poly.pdbx_seq_one_letter_code
_entity_poly.pdbx_strand_id
1 'polypeptide(L)'
;MMKLRNINIIVIILVVFLNTAPTYYCSSVPPEAKMTAIEIILYHGYPVQVFHAYTADGYILDLHRIPFGKNGYNNRKYRPVVFLQHGLLGSSADWVENFPNESFGIFSGGSFV
;
A
#
# COMPACT_ATOMS: atom_id res chain seq x y z
N MET A 1 48.07 -4.43 26.27
CA MET A 1 48.62 -4.56 24.89
C MET A 1 47.81 -5.59 24.12
N MET A 2 47.06 -5.15 23.10
CA MET A 2 46.29 -6.05 22.25
C MET A 2 47.26 -6.80 21.31
N LYS A 3 47.19 -8.14 21.27
CA LYS A 3 48.11 -8.95 20.44
C LYS A 3 47.84 -8.69 18.96
N LEU A 4 48.89 -8.62 18.13
CA LEU A 4 48.80 -8.37 16.68
C LEU A 4 47.82 -9.31 15.96
N ARG A 5 47.72 -10.55 16.43
CA ARG A 5 46.74 -11.54 15.96
C ARG A 5 45.29 -11.11 16.16
N ASN A 6 44.98 -10.40 17.24
CA ASN A 6 43.63 -9.91 17.54
C ASN A 6 43.27 -8.71 16.64
N ILE A 7 44.25 -7.86 16.32
CA ILE A 7 44.06 -6.73 15.39
C ILE A 7 43.75 -7.24 13.99
N ASN A 8 44.50 -8.23 13.50
CA ASN A 8 44.26 -8.81 12.18
C ASN A 8 42.87 -9.46 12.06
N ILE A 9 42.39 -10.14 13.11
CA ILE A 9 41.03 -10.72 13.13
C ILE A 9 39.96 -9.63 13.06
N ILE A 10 40.12 -8.54 13.83
CA ILE A 10 39.17 -7.42 13.81
C ILE A 10 39.14 -6.76 12.43
N VAL A 11 40.30 -6.55 11.80
CA VAL A 11 40.38 -5.98 10.45
C VAL A 11 39.67 -6.87 9.43
N ILE A 12 39.87 -8.19 9.50
CA ILE A 12 39.19 -9.15 8.60
C ILE A 12 37.66 -9.07 8.79
N ILE A 13 37.17 -9.06 10.03
CA ILE A 13 35.73 -8.93 10.32
C ILE A 13 35.18 -7.61 9.78
N LEU A 14 35.91 -6.50 9.97
CA LEU A 14 35.49 -5.18 9.52
C LEU A 14 35.43 -5.11 7.99
N VAL A 15 36.44 -5.69 7.30
CA VAL A 15 36.48 -5.78 5.83
C VAL A 15 35.33 -6.64 5.31
N VAL A 16 35.06 -7.80 5.92
CA VAL A 16 33.92 -8.65 5.53
C VAL A 16 32.59 -7.94 5.76
N PHE A 17 32.42 -7.23 6.88
CA PHE A 17 31.21 -6.47 7.18
C PHE A 17 30.99 -5.31 6.20
N LEU A 18 32.06 -4.56 5.87
CA LEU A 18 32.03 -3.45 4.92
C LEU A 18 31.74 -3.90 3.47
N ASN A 19 32.14 -5.12 3.10
CA ASN A 19 31.92 -5.64 1.73
C ASN A 19 30.60 -6.40 1.58
N THR A 20 30.05 -6.97 2.66
CA THR A 20 28.79 -7.75 2.59
C THR A 20 27.55 -6.93 2.94
N ALA A 21 27.66 -5.94 3.84
CA ALA A 21 26.51 -5.07 4.19
C ALA A 21 25.89 -4.31 3.00
N PRO A 22 26.66 -3.76 2.04
CA PRO A 22 26.08 -3.06 0.88
C PRO A 22 25.29 -3.99 -0.05
N THR A 23 25.66 -5.28 -0.13
CA THR A 23 25.00 -6.26 -1.00
C THR A 23 23.71 -6.85 -0.43
N TYR A 24 23.49 -6.73 0.88
CA TYR A 24 22.23 -7.16 1.53
C TYR A 24 21.17 -6.07 1.58
N TYR A 25 21.49 -4.83 1.16
CA TYR A 25 20.49 -3.78 0.97
C TYR A 25 19.74 -4.01 -0.35
N CYS A 26 19.07 -5.15 -0.45
CA CYS A 26 18.11 -5.42 -1.50
C CYS A 26 16.89 -4.52 -1.25
N SER A 27 16.90 -3.34 -1.86
CA SER A 27 15.72 -2.49 -1.99
C SER A 27 14.76 -3.16 -2.97
N SER A 28 14.02 -4.18 -2.52
CA SER A 28 12.83 -4.62 -3.23
C SER A 28 11.77 -3.55 -3.00
N VAL A 29 11.70 -2.56 -3.89
CA VAL A 29 10.60 -1.60 -3.92
C VAL A 29 9.29 -2.41 -3.95
N PRO A 30 8.34 -2.15 -3.03
CA PRO A 30 7.08 -2.87 -3.00
C PRO A 30 6.35 -2.72 -4.34
N PRO A 31 5.71 -3.78 -4.88
CA PRO A 31 5.04 -3.72 -6.17
C PRO A 31 3.97 -2.60 -6.23
N GLU A 32 3.33 -2.30 -5.10
CA GLU A 32 2.31 -1.26 -4.92
C GLU A 32 2.83 0.15 -5.28
N ALA A 33 4.14 0.42 -5.11
CA ALA A 33 4.73 1.72 -5.42
C ALA A 33 4.65 2.11 -6.91
N LYS A 34 4.33 1.15 -7.79
CA LYS A 34 4.16 1.34 -9.23
C LYS A 34 2.71 1.13 -9.69
N MET A 35 1.79 0.91 -8.76
CA MET A 35 0.40 0.59 -9.03
C MET A 35 -0.49 1.82 -8.84
N THR A 36 -1.57 1.87 -9.62
CA THR A 36 -2.72 2.75 -9.37
C THR A 36 -3.52 2.29 -8.16
N ALA A 37 -4.37 3.16 -7.60
CA ALA A 37 -5.26 2.77 -6.49
C ALA A 37 -6.14 1.56 -6.85
N ILE A 38 -6.62 1.48 -8.10
CA ILE A 38 -7.42 0.35 -8.60
C ILE A 38 -6.60 -0.95 -8.55
N GLU A 39 -5.36 -0.91 -9.03
CA GLU A 39 -4.47 -2.06 -9.03
C GLU A 39 -4.11 -2.50 -7.61
N ILE A 40 -3.89 -1.57 -6.68
CA ILE A 40 -3.65 -1.88 -5.25
C ILE A 40 -4.87 -2.61 -4.65
N ILE A 41 -6.09 -2.11 -4.89
CA ILE A 41 -7.33 -2.72 -4.39
C ILE A 41 -7.48 -4.15 -4.93
N LEU A 42 -7.26 -4.34 -6.24
CA LEU A 42 -7.34 -5.65 -6.88
C LEU A 42 -6.23 -6.60 -6.38
N TYR A 43 -5.01 -6.09 -6.23
CA TYR A 43 -3.86 -6.83 -5.73
C TYR A 43 -4.10 -7.39 -4.32
N HIS A 44 -4.77 -6.63 -3.45
CA HIS A 44 -5.17 -7.10 -2.11
C HIS A 44 -6.43 -7.99 -2.11
N GLY A 45 -7.01 -8.31 -3.27
CA GLY A 45 -8.12 -9.25 -3.42
C GLY A 45 -9.50 -8.64 -3.12
N TYR A 46 -9.64 -7.32 -3.24
CA TYR A 46 -10.91 -6.62 -3.06
C TYR A 46 -11.54 -6.30 -4.43
N PRO A 47 -12.88 -6.40 -4.56
CA PRO A 47 -13.56 -5.91 -5.75
C PRO A 47 -13.47 -4.39 -5.83
N VAL A 48 -13.45 -3.86 -7.05
CA VAL A 48 -13.46 -2.42 -7.32
C VAL A 48 -14.45 -2.10 -8.44
N GLN A 49 -15.13 -0.97 -8.31
CA GLN A 49 -16.00 -0.38 -9.32
C GLN A 49 -15.54 1.06 -9.55
N VAL A 50 -15.51 1.49 -10.80
CA VAL A 50 -15.15 2.87 -11.16
C VAL A 50 -16.40 3.57 -11.68
N PHE A 51 -16.66 4.77 -11.18
CA PHE A 51 -17.76 5.63 -11.64
C PHE A 51 -17.21 6.99 -12.06
N HIS A 52 -17.88 7.65 -12.98
CA HIS A 52 -17.54 8.99 -13.42
C HIS A 52 -18.61 9.98 -12.96
N ALA A 53 -18.23 10.96 -12.15
CA ALA A 53 -19.09 12.06 -11.75
C ALA A 53 -18.79 13.30 -12.60
N TYR A 54 -19.83 13.90 -13.15
CA TYR A 54 -19.74 15.12 -13.95
C TYR A 54 -20.14 16.30 -13.09
N THR A 55 -19.20 17.22 -12.91
CA THR A 55 -19.42 18.46 -12.18
C THR A 55 -20.08 19.52 -13.08
N ALA A 56 -20.76 20.49 -12.47
CA ALA A 56 -21.48 21.54 -13.21
C ALA A 56 -20.53 22.44 -14.03
N ASP A 57 -19.28 22.56 -13.61
CA ASP A 57 -18.21 23.31 -14.26
C ASP A 57 -17.37 22.47 -15.25
N GLY A 58 -17.78 21.22 -15.51
CA GLY A 58 -17.28 20.42 -16.63
C GLY A 58 -16.13 19.47 -16.31
N TYR A 59 -15.72 19.34 -15.05
CA TYR A 59 -14.77 18.30 -14.63
C TYR A 59 -15.45 16.93 -14.57
N ILE A 60 -14.69 15.90 -14.98
CA ILE A 60 -15.04 14.49 -14.85
C ILE A 60 -14.18 13.91 -13.73
N LEU A 61 -14.82 13.42 -12.67
CA LEU A 61 -14.16 12.87 -11.49
C LEU A 61 -14.29 11.34 -11.50
N ASP A 62 -13.17 10.64 -11.37
CA ASP A 62 -13.14 9.20 -11.20
C ASP A 62 -13.34 8.83 -9.73
N LEU A 63 -14.41 8.08 -9.45
CA LEU A 63 -14.77 7.60 -8.12
C LEU A 63 -14.50 6.09 -8.03
N HIS A 64 -13.71 5.68 -7.03
CA HIS A 64 -13.33 4.29 -6.81
C HIS A 64 -14.14 3.69 -5.67
N ARG A 65 -14.98 2.71 -6.00
CA ARG A 65 -15.86 2.05 -5.04
C ARG A 65 -15.43 0.62 -4.74
N ILE A 66 -15.22 0.30 -3.46
CA ILE A 66 -15.06 -1.08 -2.97
C ILE A 66 -16.43 -1.55 -2.48
N PRO A 67 -17.18 -2.38 -3.23
CA PRO A 67 -18.56 -2.70 -2.89
C PRO A 67 -18.68 -3.62 -1.66
N PHE A 68 -17.69 -4.47 -1.40
CA PHE A 68 -17.65 -5.41 -0.28
C PHE A 68 -16.23 -5.91 0.01
N GLY A 69 -16.00 -6.39 1.23
CA GLY A 69 -14.69 -6.97 1.62
C GLY A 69 -14.34 -8.29 0.91
N LYS A 70 -13.06 -8.67 0.97
CA LYS A 70 -12.46 -9.84 0.28
C LYS A 70 -13.16 -11.19 0.50
N ASN A 71 -13.79 -11.40 1.66
CA ASN A 71 -14.48 -12.66 1.98
C ASN A 71 -15.86 -12.78 1.30
N GLY A 72 -16.17 -11.85 0.38
CA GLY A 72 -17.28 -11.96 -0.52
C GLY A 72 -18.55 -11.27 -0.04
N TYR A 73 -19.60 -11.49 -0.83
CA TYR A 73 -20.90 -10.89 -0.63
C TYR A 73 -21.66 -11.62 0.47
N ASN A 74 -21.57 -11.14 1.72
CA ASN A 74 -22.62 -11.44 2.70
C ASN A 74 -23.96 -10.96 2.10
N ASN A 75 -25.01 -11.79 2.17
CA ASN A 75 -26.37 -11.61 1.62
C ASN A 75 -27.12 -10.32 2.04
N ARG A 76 -26.42 -9.33 2.59
CA ARG A 76 -26.93 -8.00 2.89
C ARG A 76 -27.12 -7.24 1.58
N LYS A 77 -28.38 -7.15 1.14
CA LYS A 77 -28.85 -6.35 0.01
C LYS A 77 -28.52 -4.86 0.15
N TYR A 78 -28.38 -4.37 1.37
CA TYR A 78 -28.04 -2.99 1.68
C TYR A 78 -26.85 -2.93 2.62
N ARG A 79 -25.87 -2.11 2.26
CA ARG A 79 -24.66 -1.84 3.04
C ARG A 79 -24.56 -0.33 3.26
N PRO A 80 -24.28 0.14 4.48
CA PRO A 80 -23.98 1.54 4.71
C PRO A 80 -22.84 1.98 3.77
N VAL A 81 -23.04 3.14 3.14
CA VAL A 81 -22.03 3.74 2.27
C VAL A 81 -21.18 4.67 3.12
N VAL A 82 -19.87 4.58 2.93
CA VAL A 82 -18.89 5.49 3.51
C VAL A 82 -18.17 6.19 2.37
N PHE A 83 -18.11 7.53 2.40
CA PHE A 83 -17.43 8.34 1.39
C PHE A 83 -16.10 8.85 1.96
N LEU A 84 -15.01 8.66 1.24
CA LEU A 84 -13.66 8.96 1.71
C LEU A 84 -12.99 10.01 0.82
N GLN A 85 -12.94 11.24 1.31
CA GLN A 85 -12.31 12.35 0.61
C GLN A 85 -10.86 12.53 1.05
N HIS A 86 -9.93 12.47 0.09
CA HIS A 86 -8.50 12.72 0.34
C HIS A 86 -8.21 14.18 0.71
N GLY A 87 -7.03 14.42 1.28
CA GLY A 87 -6.54 15.74 1.66
C GLY A 87 -5.88 16.53 0.52
N LEU A 88 -5.22 17.63 0.89
CA LEU A 88 -4.45 18.45 -0.05
C LEU A 88 -3.29 17.61 -0.65
N LEU A 89 -3.14 17.65 -1.98
CA LEU A 89 -2.15 16.86 -2.74
C LEU A 89 -2.28 15.32 -2.59
N GLY A 90 -3.42 14.83 -2.10
CA GLY A 90 -3.73 13.40 -1.99
C GLY A 90 -4.51 12.85 -3.19
N SER A 91 -4.84 11.56 -3.11
CA SER A 91 -5.75 10.90 -4.07
C SER A 91 -6.55 9.79 -3.37
N SER A 92 -7.37 9.03 -4.11
CA SER A 92 -8.05 7.85 -3.53
C SER A 92 -7.08 6.80 -2.98
N ALA A 93 -5.80 6.83 -3.39
CA ALA A 93 -4.76 5.90 -2.95
C ALA A 93 -4.49 6.00 -1.44
N ASP A 94 -4.63 7.19 -0.86
CA ASP A 94 -4.39 7.48 0.57
C ASP A 94 -5.16 6.51 1.51
N TRP A 95 -6.28 5.96 1.06
CA TRP A 95 -7.13 5.05 1.85
C TRP A 95 -6.82 3.57 1.68
N VAL A 96 -5.93 3.21 0.75
CA VAL A 96 -5.65 1.83 0.33
C VAL A 96 -4.16 1.47 0.25
N GLU A 97 -3.25 2.43 0.42
CA GLU A 97 -1.79 2.24 0.25
C GLU A 97 -1.10 1.36 1.30
N ASN A 98 -1.64 1.25 2.52
CA ASN A 98 -1.08 0.41 3.57
C ASN A 98 -1.61 -1.04 3.47
N PHE A 99 -1.14 -1.90 4.37
CA PHE A 99 -1.63 -3.27 4.46
C PHE A 99 -3.17 -3.32 4.68
N PRO A 100 -3.85 -4.40 4.25
CA PRO A 100 -5.30 -4.53 4.38
C PRO A 100 -5.89 -4.33 5.78
N ASN A 101 -5.10 -4.54 6.84
CA ASN A 101 -5.49 -4.35 8.23
C ASN A 101 -5.17 -2.94 8.78
N GLU A 102 -4.52 -2.09 7.99
CA GLU A 102 -4.06 -0.75 8.34
C GLU A 102 -4.63 0.33 7.41
N SER A 103 -5.14 -0.07 6.24
CA SER A 103 -5.82 0.79 5.27
C SER A 103 -7.32 0.87 5.56
N PHE A 104 -7.83 2.09 5.78
CA PHE A 104 -9.25 2.30 6.13
C PHE A 104 -10.21 1.79 5.04
N GLY A 105 -9.92 2.04 3.77
CA GLY A 105 -10.75 1.57 2.65
C GLY A 105 -10.81 0.06 2.50
N ILE A 106 -9.82 -0.66 3.07
CA ILE A 106 -9.67 -2.11 2.91
C ILE A 106 -10.12 -2.86 4.18
N PHE A 107 -9.72 -2.37 5.36
CA PHE A 107 -9.90 -3.06 6.64
C PHE A 107 -11.36 -3.26 7.00
N SER A 108 -12.19 -2.21 6.84
CA SER A 108 -13.55 -2.25 7.37
C SER A 108 -14.52 -3.15 6.61
N GLY A 109 -14.14 -3.68 5.43
CA GLY A 109 -15.01 -4.54 4.62
C GLY A 109 -16.37 -3.92 4.24
N GLY A 110 -16.51 -2.61 4.46
CA GLY A 110 -17.67 -1.78 4.15
C GLY A 110 -17.74 -1.42 2.66
N SER A 111 -18.82 -0.74 2.28
CA SER A 111 -18.95 -0.19 0.94
C SER A 111 -18.37 1.23 0.91
N PHE A 112 -17.15 1.38 0.40
CA PHE A 112 -16.44 2.67 0.31
C PHE A 112 -16.61 3.28 -1.07
N VAL A 113 -16.79 4.60 -1.14
CA VAL A 113 -16.80 5.43 -2.35
C VAL A 113 -15.74 6.52 -2.21
#